data_AF-A0AA38ZD53-F1
#
_entry.id   AF-A0AA38ZD53-F1
#
_cell.length_a   1.000
_cell.length_b   1.000
_cell.length_c   1.000
_cell.angle_alpha   90.00
_cell.angle_beta   90.00
_cell.angle_gamma   90.00
#
_symmetry.space_group_name_H-M   'P 1'
#
loop_
_entity.id
_entity.type
_entity.pdbx_description
1 polymer ?
#
loop_
_entity_poly.entity_id
_entity_poly.type
_entity_poly.pdbx_seq_one_letter_code
_entity_poly.pdbx_strand_id
1 'polypeptide(L)'
;MAAVTSLSFSALGQSWERKVPVPTTRSFASAFEAFRFRANFYAVGVGSSSSSSSSRMVVQCMSSVTDVPTVSETKMNFLKNYRLPIPSVYNTLLQELMVQQHLMRYKRTYRYDAVFALGFVTVYDQLMDGYPSDEDRDIIFQVYIKALREDPEQYRKDAQMLEEWARSQTASSLVEFSSREGEVEGILKDIAERAGGKGSFSYSRFFAIGLFRLLELANATEPTILEKVGSLMPYIEL
;
A
#
# COMPACT_ATOMS: atom_id res chain seq x y z
N MET A 1 20.57 -8.77 -57.54
CA MET A 1 19.84 -8.04 -58.60
C MET A 1 18.37 -8.04 -58.22
N ALA A 2 17.72 -6.88 -58.34
CA ALA A 2 16.41 -6.47 -57.81
C ALA A 2 16.39 -6.06 -56.33
N ALA A 3 15.68 -5.02 -55.88
CA ALA A 3 15.51 -3.62 -56.31
C ALA A 3 14.66 -2.99 -55.19
N VAL A 4 15.10 -1.83 -54.70
CA VAL A 4 14.51 -1.04 -53.62
C VAL A 4 13.25 -0.28 -54.06
N THR A 5 12.30 -0.10 -53.13
CA THR A 5 11.41 1.09 -53.09
C THR A 5 11.05 1.45 -51.65
N SER A 6 11.83 2.34 -51.04
CA SER A 6 11.47 3.07 -49.83
C SER A 6 10.89 4.43 -50.23
N LEU A 7 9.69 4.75 -49.77
CA LEU A 7 9.04 6.06 -50.00
C LEU A 7 9.50 7.07 -48.94
N SER A 8 10.13 8.14 -49.40
CA SER A 8 10.49 9.34 -48.65
C SER A 8 9.47 10.45 -48.90
N PHE A 9 9.17 11.25 -47.87
CA PHE A 9 8.50 12.55 -48.03
C PHE A 9 9.34 13.66 -47.41
N SER A 10 9.64 14.66 -48.22
CA SER A 10 10.40 15.86 -47.90
C SER A 10 9.49 17.00 -47.41
N ALA A 11 10.10 17.86 -46.59
CA ALA A 11 9.56 19.08 -46.03
C ALA A 11 9.27 20.19 -47.06
N LEU A 12 8.32 21.06 -46.73
CA LEU A 12 8.16 22.45 -47.18
C LEU A 12 7.39 23.12 -46.01
N GLY A 13 7.86 24.13 -45.28
CA GLY A 13 8.60 25.32 -45.67
C GLY A 13 7.62 26.48 -45.75
N GLN A 14 7.53 27.31 -44.70
CA GLN A 14 7.29 28.76 -44.82
C GLN A 14 7.40 29.47 -43.46
N SER A 15 8.36 30.37 -43.39
CA SER A 15 8.56 31.37 -42.34
C SER A 15 7.80 32.65 -42.69
N TRP A 16 7.36 33.42 -41.68
CA TRP A 16 7.43 34.87 -41.77
C TRP A 16 7.63 35.50 -40.39
N GLU A 17 8.54 36.46 -40.37
CA GLU A 17 9.11 37.17 -39.24
C GLU A 17 8.37 38.50 -38.99
N ARG A 18 8.09 38.89 -37.74
CA ARG A 18 8.56 40.17 -37.11
C ARG A 18 7.73 40.76 -35.96
N LYS A 19 8.51 41.08 -34.94
CA LYS A 19 8.60 42.33 -34.12
C LYS A 19 7.60 42.60 -32.98
N VAL A 20 8.23 42.64 -31.81
CA VAL A 20 7.89 43.22 -30.50
C VAL A 20 7.73 44.75 -30.61
N PRO A 21 6.91 45.39 -29.74
CA PRO A 21 7.51 46.18 -28.65
C PRO A 21 6.82 46.03 -27.28
N VAL A 22 7.61 46.27 -26.23
CA VAL A 22 7.24 46.37 -24.80
C VAL A 22 6.48 47.68 -24.52
N PRO A 23 5.60 47.74 -23.50
CA PRO A 23 5.91 48.63 -22.38
C PRO A 23 5.61 48.03 -20.99
N THR A 24 6.16 48.73 -20.00
CA THR A 24 6.32 48.41 -18.57
C THR A 24 5.15 48.90 -17.70
N THR A 25 5.04 48.31 -16.51
CA THR A 25 4.45 48.77 -15.22
C THR A 25 2.95 48.60 -14.88
N ARG A 26 2.78 47.82 -13.80
CA ARG A 26 2.03 48.08 -12.55
C ARG A 26 0.58 47.58 -12.37
N SER A 27 0.51 46.82 -11.27
CA SER A 27 -0.51 46.79 -10.22
C SER A 27 -1.67 45.79 -10.33
N PHE A 28 -1.56 44.80 -9.45
CA PHE A 28 -2.66 44.02 -8.90
C PHE A 28 -3.73 44.92 -8.27
N ALA A 29 -5.00 44.60 -8.51
CA ALA A 29 -6.11 44.91 -7.61
C ALA A 29 -7.25 43.91 -7.86
N SER A 30 -7.43 43.02 -6.89
CA SER A 30 -8.59 42.13 -6.77
C SER A 30 -9.80 42.92 -6.29
N ALA A 31 -10.90 42.82 -7.04
CA ALA A 31 -12.22 43.28 -6.61
C ALA A 31 -12.83 42.26 -5.63
N PHE A 32 -13.16 42.68 -4.42
CA PHE A 32 -14.33 42.16 -3.72
C PHE A 32 -14.93 43.24 -2.83
N GLU A 33 -16.25 43.34 -2.91
CA GLU A 33 -17.06 44.46 -2.46
C GLU A 33 -17.14 44.62 -0.94
N ALA A 34 -17.26 45.88 -0.54
CA ALA A 34 -17.58 46.33 0.80
C ALA A 34 -19.09 46.39 1.01
N PHE A 35 -19.57 45.94 2.17
CA PHE A 35 -20.75 46.52 2.81
C PHE A 35 -20.44 47.01 4.22
N ARG A 36 -21.00 48.18 4.51
CA ARG A 36 -20.64 49.21 5.50
C ARG A 36 -21.00 48.84 6.95
N PHE A 37 -20.31 49.44 7.91
CA PHE A 37 -20.96 50.36 8.88
C PHE A 37 -19.93 51.33 9.50
N ARG A 38 -20.40 52.53 9.80
CA ARG A 38 -19.67 53.77 10.12
C ARG A 38 -19.78 54.06 11.63
N ALA A 39 -18.69 54.46 12.29
CA ALA A 39 -18.74 55.32 13.50
C ALA A 39 -17.36 55.97 13.79
N ASN A 40 -17.41 57.10 14.48
CA ASN A 40 -16.49 58.25 14.47
C ASN A 40 -15.07 58.09 15.06
N PHE A 41 -14.19 58.97 14.56
CA PHE A 41 -12.96 59.45 15.20
C PHE A 41 -13.23 60.11 16.56
N TYR A 42 -12.41 59.85 17.58
CA TYR A 42 -11.70 60.83 18.43
C TYR A 42 -10.50 60.15 19.12
N ALA A 43 -9.49 60.95 19.44
CA ALA A 43 -8.10 60.54 19.67
C ALA A 43 -7.74 60.23 21.15
N VAL A 44 -6.54 59.63 21.29
CA VAL A 44 -5.64 59.58 22.46
C VAL A 44 -6.03 58.71 23.65
N GLY A 45 -5.19 57.70 23.89
CA GLY A 45 -5.09 56.98 25.16
C GLY A 45 -4.00 55.91 25.10
N VAL A 46 -2.82 56.21 25.62
CA VAL A 46 -1.79 55.20 25.93
C VAL A 46 -2.32 54.35 27.06
N GLY A 47 -2.43 53.04 26.81
CA GLY A 47 -2.85 52.06 27.81
C GLY A 47 -2.33 50.68 27.44
N SER A 48 -1.28 50.23 28.15
CA SER A 48 -0.86 48.83 28.17
C SER A 48 -1.97 47.97 28.75
N SER A 49 -2.44 46.95 28.02
CA SER A 49 -3.39 45.98 28.55
C SER A 49 -3.10 44.57 28.02
N SER A 50 -2.69 43.74 28.98
CA SER A 50 -2.77 42.29 29.11
C SER A 50 -3.10 41.44 27.87
N SER A 51 -2.17 40.55 27.54
CA SER A 51 -2.39 39.38 26.70
C SER A 51 -3.51 38.50 27.28
N SER A 52 -4.73 38.63 26.75
CA SER A 52 -5.77 37.63 26.99
C SER A 52 -5.41 36.38 26.20
N SER A 53 -4.73 35.42 26.85
CA SER A 53 -4.55 34.07 26.35
C SER A 53 -5.92 33.43 26.23
N SER A 54 -6.54 33.55 25.05
CA SER A 54 -7.75 32.83 24.70
C SER A 54 -7.35 31.36 24.56
N SER A 55 -7.49 30.63 25.66
CA SER A 55 -7.24 29.20 25.74
C SER A 55 -8.20 28.54 24.76
N ARG A 56 -7.71 28.17 23.57
CA ARG A 56 -8.43 27.31 22.65
C ARG A 56 -8.61 26.00 23.39
N MET A 57 -9.79 25.79 23.96
CA MET A 57 -10.16 24.53 24.58
C MET A 57 -10.20 23.46 23.48
N VAL A 58 -9.08 22.77 23.29
CA VAL A 58 -9.03 21.59 22.44
C VAL A 58 -9.64 20.47 23.27
N VAL A 59 -10.89 20.12 22.95
CA VAL A 59 -11.55 18.97 23.55
C VAL A 59 -10.86 17.72 23.02
N GLN A 60 -9.93 17.18 23.81
CA GLN A 60 -9.28 15.91 23.54
C GLN A 60 -10.09 14.81 24.23
N CYS A 61 -10.97 14.17 23.47
CA CYS A 61 -11.67 12.97 23.92
C CYS A 61 -10.65 11.82 24.04
N MET A 62 -10.20 11.51 25.27
CA MET A 62 -9.36 10.34 25.51
C MET A 62 -10.25 9.14 25.82
N SER A 63 -10.37 8.22 24.87
CA SER A 63 -10.97 6.91 25.08
C SER A 63 -9.92 5.97 25.65
N SER A 64 -10.13 5.43 26.85
CA SER A 64 -9.23 4.46 27.50
C SER A 64 -9.44 3.03 27.00
N VAL A 65 -9.74 2.86 25.71
CA VAL A 65 -9.71 1.58 25.02
C VAL A 65 -8.31 1.46 24.42
N THR A 66 -7.68 0.28 24.44
CA THR A 66 -6.39 0.04 23.76
C THR A 66 -6.46 0.63 22.35
N ASP A 67 -5.84 1.80 22.14
CA ASP A 67 -6.15 2.62 20.99
C ASP A 67 -5.64 1.90 19.74
N VAL A 68 -6.58 1.44 18.91
CA VAL A 68 -6.27 0.83 17.63
C VAL A 68 -5.60 1.93 16.82
N PRO A 69 -4.34 1.76 16.38
CA PRO A 69 -3.64 2.84 15.74
C PRO A 69 -4.39 3.30 14.50
N THR A 70 -4.32 4.59 14.20
CA THR A 70 -4.92 5.10 12.97
C THR A 70 -4.02 4.83 11.77
N VAL A 71 -4.60 4.90 10.56
CA VAL A 71 -3.82 4.87 9.31
C VAL A 71 -2.73 5.95 9.32
N SER A 72 -3.07 7.16 9.79
CA SER A 72 -2.13 8.28 9.88
C SER A 72 -0.97 7.99 10.83
N GLU A 73 -1.22 7.33 11.96
CA GLU A 73 -0.16 6.91 12.88
C GLU A 73 0.76 5.85 12.27
N THR A 74 0.20 4.89 11.53
CA THR A 74 0.99 3.87 10.83
C THR A 74 1.91 4.53 9.78
N LYS A 75 1.38 5.43 8.96
CA LYS A 75 2.16 6.20 7.98
C LYS A 75 3.23 7.05 8.64
N MET A 76 2.88 7.71 9.75
CA MET A 76 3.84 8.49 10.53
C MET A 76 4.95 7.61 11.11
N ASN A 77 4.63 6.41 11.60
CA ASN A 77 5.62 5.47 12.11
C ASN A 77 6.58 5.00 11.01
N PHE A 78 6.08 4.75 9.79
CA PHE A 78 6.93 4.45 8.66
C PHE A 78 7.92 5.60 8.36
N LEU A 79 7.41 6.83 8.20
CA LEU A 79 8.24 8.01 7.88
C LEU A 79 9.20 8.41 9.01
N LYS A 80 8.88 8.09 10.27
CA LYS A 80 9.78 8.32 11.41
C LYS A 80 10.99 7.41 11.37
N ASN A 81 10.80 6.17 10.93
CA ASN A 81 11.81 5.11 10.95
C ASN A 81 12.58 4.99 9.62
N TYR A 82 11.99 5.41 8.49
CA TYR A 82 12.66 5.51 7.19
C TYR A 82 12.81 6.98 6.78
N ARG A 83 14.04 7.52 6.88
CA ARG A 83 14.35 8.94 6.69
C ARG A 83 14.90 9.29 5.31
N LEU A 84 15.18 8.29 4.48
CA LEU A 84 15.73 8.50 3.14
C LEU A 84 14.61 8.87 2.14
N PRO A 85 14.91 9.67 1.11
CA PRO A 85 13.94 9.99 0.08
C PRO A 85 13.58 8.76 -0.76
N ILE A 86 12.28 8.46 -0.89
CA ILE A 86 11.77 7.38 -1.75
C ILE A 86 11.34 8.00 -3.10
N PRO A 87 11.74 7.44 -4.25
CA PRO A 87 11.26 7.90 -5.54
C PRO A 87 9.72 7.86 -5.62
N SER A 88 9.11 8.86 -6.26
CA SER A 88 7.67 9.12 -6.20
C SER A 88 6.78 7.95 -6.63
N VAL A 89 7.23 7.18 -7.62
CA VAL A 89 6.53 5.99 -8.14
C VAL A 89 6.36 4.95 -7.03
N TYR A 90 7.45 4.58 -6.35
CA TYR A 90 7.40 3.62 -5.24
C TYR A 90 6.71 4.17 -4.01
N ASN A 91 6.88 5.47 -3.69
CA ASN A 91 6.23 6.07 -2.53
C ASN A 91 4.71 5.98 -2.64
N THR A 92 4.14 6.26 -3.81
CA THR A 92 2.68 6.15 -4.02
C THR A 92 2.20 4.72 -3.74
N LEU A 93 2.89 3.71 -4.31
CA LEU A 93 2.57 2.30 -4.11
C LEU A 93 2.67 1.87 -2.65
N LEU A 94 3.78 2.21 -1.98
CA LEU A 94 4.00 1.86 -0.57
C LEU A 94 2.92 2.48 0.34
N GLN A 95 2.54 3.73 0.10
CA GLN A 95 1.51 4.40 0.91
C GLN A 95 0.12 3.78 0.70
N GLU A 96 -0.24 3.41 -0.52
CA GLU A 96 -1.50 2.71 -0.81
C GLU A 96 -1.52 1.31 -0.20
N LEU A 97 -0.43 0.55 -0.39
CA LEU A 97 -0.24 -0.79 0.17
C LEU A 97 -0.39 -0.76 1.70
N MET A 98 0.24 0.23 2.35
CA MET A 98 0.18 0.41 3.80
C MET A 98 -1.22 0.70 4.32
N VAL A 99 -2.01 1.50 3.60
CA VAL A 99 -3.42 1.76 3.96
C VAL A 99 -4.23 0.47 3.86
N GLN A 100 -4.08 -0.27 2.77
CA GLN A 100 -4.81 -1.51 2.55
C GLN A 100 -4.48 -2.57 3.61
N GLN A 101 -3.19 -2.77 3.90
CA GLN A 101 -2.77 -3.71 4.93
C GLN A 101 -3.17 -3.24 6.32
N HIS A 102 -3.09 -1.95 6.64
CA HIS A 102 -3.57 -1.42 7.91
C HIS A 102 -5.05 -1.74 8.14
N LEU A 103 -5.91 -1.43 7.15
CA LEU A 103 -7.34 -1.69 7.25
C LEU A 103 -7.66 -3.18 7.38
N MET A 104 -6.78 -4.06 6.90
CA MET A 104 -6.91 -5.51 7.00
C MET A 104 -6.39 -6.02 8.35
N ARG A 105 -5.23 -5.54 8.81
CA ARG A 105 -4.55 -5.91 10.05
C ARG A 105 -5.35 -5.60 11.32
N TYR A 106 -6.07 -4.48 11.30
CA TYR A 106 -6.85 -4.01 12.45
C TYR A 106 -8.34 -4.36 12.35
N LYS A 107 -8.73 -5.25 11.40
CA LYS A 107 -10.07 -5.86 11.45
C LYS A 107 -10.18 -6.75 12.68
N ARG A 108 -11.36 -6.77 13.29
CA ARG A 108 -11.68 -7.64 14.45
C ARG A 108 -11.44 -9.12 14.17
N THR A 109 -11.56 -9.52 12.91
CA THR A 109 -11.48 -10.89 12.42
C THR A 109 -10.09 -11.25 11.89
N TYR A 110 -9.13 -10.32 11.95
CA TYR A 110 -7.78 -10.54 11.47
C TYR A 110 -7.07 -11.59 12.32
N ARG A 111 -6.45 -12.56 11.66
CA ARG A 111 -5.48 -13.48 12.22
C ARG A 111 -4.35 -13.61 11.21
N TYR A 112 -3.11 -13.62 11.69
CA TYR A 112 -1.95 -13.82 10.84
C TYR A 112 -1.99 -15.21 10.19
N ASP A 113 -1.65 -15.26 8.90
CA ASP A 113 -1.61 -16.49 8.09
C ASP A 113 -0.31 -16.52 7.28
N ALA A 114 0.41 -17.65 7.29
CA ALA A 114 1.64 -17.80 6.50
C ALA A 114 1.36 -17.67 4.99
N VAL A 115 0.19 -18.13 4.51
CA VAL A 115 -0.24 -17.96 3.12
C VAL A 115 -0.47 -16.48 2.79
N PHE A 116 -1.00 -15.70 3.74
CA PHE A 116 -1.09 -14.25 3.59
C PHE A 116 0.30 -13.62 3.47
N ALA A 117 1.24 -14.01 4.35
CA ALA A 117 2.59 -13.48 4.33
C ALA A 117 3.31 -13.79 3.01
N LEU A 118 3.20 -15.01 2.50
CA LEU A 118 3.70 -15.41 1.18
C LEU A 118 3.16 -14.49 0.08
N GLY A 119 1.85 -14.29 0.03
CA GLY A 119 1.25 -13.44 -1.00
C GLY A 119 1.62 -11.96 -0.86
N PHE A 120 1.72 -11.46 0.37
CA PHE A 120 2.19 -10.09 0.61
C PHE A 120 3.64 -9.89 0.16
N VAL A 121 4.54 -10.79 0.57
CA VAL A 121 5.97 -10.75 0.21
C VAL A 121 6.14 -10.81 -1.31
N THR A 122 5.39 -11.69 -1.98
CA THR A 122 5.40 -11.81 -3.46
C THR A 122 5.01 -10.48 -4.12
N VAL A 123 3.92 -9.85 -3.68
CA VAL A 123 3.48 -8.55 -4.22
C VAL A 123 4.49 -7.46 -3.93
N TYR A 124 5.02 -7.41 -2.70
CA TYR A 124 5.99 -6.41 -2.31
C TYR A 124 7.25 -6.48 -3.19
N ASP A 125 7.81 -7.67 -3.36
CA ASP A 125 9.03 -7.87 -4.16
C ASP A 125 8.81 -7.50 -5.63
N GLN A 126 7.64 -7.83 -6.19
CA GLN A 126 7.28 -7.43 -7.56
C GLN A 126 7.09 -5.92 -7.70
N LEU A 127 6.43 -5.26 -6.73
CA LEU A 127 6.21 -3.81 -6.77
C LEU A 127 7.49 -3.02 -6.55
N MET A 128 8.44 -3.59 -5.81
CA MET A 128 9.75 -2.99 -5.52
C MET A 128 10.83 -3.48 -6.48
N ASP A 129 10.46 -4.22 -7.52
CA ASP A 129 11.40 -4.62 -8.57
C ASP A 129 11.96 -3.38 -9.29
N GLY A 130 13.24 -3.43 -9.59
CA GLY A 130 13.99 -2.31 -10.15
C GLY A 130 14.19 -1.11 -9.22
N TYR A 131 13.91 -1.21 -7.92
CA TYR A 131 14.25 -0.15 -6.96
C TYR A 131 15.77 0.12 -7.00
N PRO A 132 16.24 1.39 -6.95
CA PRO A 132 17.66 1.71 -7.19
C PRO A 132 18.69 1.04 -6.26
N SER A 133 18.27 0.61 -5.07
CA SER A 133 19.12 0.05 -4.02
C SER A 133 18.43 -1.15 -3.37
N ASP A 134 19.01 -2.33 -3.51
CA ASP A 134 18.49 -3.57 -2.90
C ASP A 134 18.52 -3.49 -1.37
N GLU A 135 19.55 -2.85 -0.79
CA GLU A 135 19.66 -2.63 0.65
C GLU A 135 18.50 -1.75 1.16
N ASP A 136 18.22 -0.65 0.46
CA ASP A 136 17.10 0.23 0.82
C ASP A 136 15.76 -0.48 0.66
N ARG A 137 15.60 -1.33 -0.37
CA ARG A 137 14.38 -2.15 -0.53
C ARG A 137 14.15 -3.02 0.72
N ASP A 138 15.18 -3.70 1.20
CA ASP A 138 15.04 -4.58 2.35
C ASP A 138 14.81 -3.80 3.65
N ILE A 139 15.46 -2.64 3.82
CA ILE A 139 15.20 -1.72 4.94
C ILE A 139 13.76 -1.20 4.89
N ILE A 140 13.27 -0.77 3.72
CA ILE A 140 11.89 -0.31 3.54
C ILE A 140 10.92 -1.42 3.94
N PHE A 141 11.14 -2.66 3.51
CA PHE A 141 10.30 -3.81 3.89
C PHE A 141 10.24 -3.96 5.41
N GLN A 142 11.39 -3.96 6.08
CA GLN A 142 11.45 -4.08 7.54
C GLN A 142 10.71 -2.94 8.24
N VAL A 143 10.95 -1.69 7.83
CA VAL A 143 10.31 -0.52 8.44
C VAL A 143 8.81 -0.51 8.18
N TYR A 144 8.38 -0.92 6.98
CA TYR A 144 6.99 -1.03 6.58
C TYR A 144 6.22 -2.01 7.49
N ILE A 145 6.74 -3.24 7.66
CA ILE A 145 6.07 -4.27 8.48
C ILE A 145 6.09 -3.87 9.96
N LYS A 146 7.21 -3.31 10.45
CA LYS A 146 7.31 -2.79 11.82
C LYS A 146 6.33 -1.63 12.08
N ALA A 147 6.05 -0.78 11.09
CA ALA A 147 5.09 0.30 11.22
C ALA A 147 3.66 -0.21 11.49
N LEU A 148 3.33 -1.40 11.00
CA LEU A 148 2.08 -2.12 11.25
C LEU A 148 2.07 -2.90 12.57
N ARG A 149 3.16 -2.86 13.35
CA ARG A 149 3.39 -3.64 14.58
C ARG A 149 3.44 -5.14 14.33
N GLU A 150 4.08 -5.54 13.24
CA GLU A 150 4.31 -6.94 12.87
C GLU A 150 5.80 -7.25 12.72
N ASP A 151 6.13 -8.52 12.55
CA ASP A 151 7.51 -8.99 12.46
C ASP A 151 7.92 -9.25 11.00
N PRO A 152 8.82 -8.45 10.41
CA PRO A 152 9.30 -8.67 9.04
C PRO A 152 10.07 -9.99 8.86
N GLU A 153 10.76 -10.47 9.90
CA GLU A 153 11.53 -11.71 9.82
C GLU A 153 10.60 -12.91 9.71
N GLN A 154 9.53 -12.93 10.51
CA GLN A 154 8.47 -13.92 10.39
C GLN A 154 7.86 -13.95 8.98
N TYR A 155 7.53 -12.79 8.40
CA TYR A 155 6.98 -12.73 7.04
C TYR A 155 7.90 -13.37 5.99
N ARG A 156 9.19 -13.04 6.02
CA ARG A 156 10.17 -13.58 5.05
C ARG A 156 10.40 -15.07 5.26
N LYS A 157 10.54 -15.50 6.53
CA LYS A 157 10.75 -16.91 6.88
C LYS A 157 9.56 -17.78 6.46
N ASP A 158 8.35 -17.38 6.82
CA ASP A 158 7.14 -18.15 6.52
C ASP A 158 6.89 -18.19 5.01
N ALA A 159 7.12 -17.08 4.29
CA ALA A 159 7.05 -17.06 2.83
C ALA A 159 8.05 -18.03 2.20
N GLN A 160 9.33 -17.98 2.61
CA GLN A 160 10.36 -18.87 2.08
C GLN A 160 10.05 -20.34 2.35
N MET A 161 9.63 -20.68 3.57
CA MET A 161 9.24 -22.04 3.95
C MET A 161 8.12 -22.58 3.05
N LEU A 162 7.07 -21.78 2.83
CA LEU A 162 5.96 -22.16 1.96
C LEU A 162 6.41 -22.31 0.49
N GLU A 163 7.28 -21.43 0.00
CA GLU A 163 7.81 -21.54 -1.36
C GLU A 163 8.65 -22.81 -1.56
N GLU A 164 9.55 -23.12 -0.62
CA GLU A 164 10.38 -24.32 -0.66
C GLU A 164 9.53 -25.59 -0.61
N TRP A 165 8.53 -25.61 0.27
CA TRP A 165 7.57 -26.71 0.33
C TRP A 165 6.82 -26.86 -1.00
N ALA A 166 6.28 -25.77 -1.57
CA ALA A 166 5.54 -25.81 -2.83
C ALA A 166 6.37 -26.31 -4.00
N ARG A 167 7.64 -25.87 -4.12
CA ARG A 167 8.58 -26.34 -5.17
C ARG A 167 8.86 -27.83 -5.08
N SER A 168 8.75 -28.41 -3.89
CA SER A 168 8.93 -29.86 -3.67
C SER A 168 7.64 -30.68 -3.89
N GLN A 169 6.50 -30.02 -4.12
CA GLN A 169 5.22 -30.69 -4.34
C GLN A 169 4.94 -30.93 -5.84
N THR A 170 4.15 -31.95 -6.10
CA THR A 170 3.39 -32.13 -7.34
C THR A 170 1.94 -31.68 -7.15
N ALA A 171 1.24 -31.41 -8.26
CA ALA A 171 -0.18 -31.04 -8.28
C ALA A 171 -1.08 -31.91 -7.38
N SER A 172 -0.91 -33.23 -7.37
CA SER A 172 -1.70 -34.13 -6.52
C SER A 172 -1.33 -34.00 -5.05
N SER A 173 -0.04 -34.01 -4.73
CA SER A 173 0.47 -33.92 -3.36
C SER A 173 0.14 -32.58 -2.68
N LEU A 174 -0.01 -31.52 -3.48
CA LEU A 174 -0.40 -30.18 -3.03
C LEU A 174 -1.85 -30.15 -2.56
N VAL A 175 -2.76 -30.82 -3.27
CA VAL A 175 -4.20 -30.86 -2.92
C VAL A 175 -4.47 -31.86 -1.80
N GLU A 176 -3.64 -32.90 -1.67
CA GLU A 176 -3.73 -33.93 -0.63
C GLU A 176 -3.06 -33.52 0.69
N PHE A 177 -2.76 -32.23 0.90
CA PHE A 177 -2.13 -31.71 2.11
C PHE A 177 -2.90 -32.09 3.39
N SER A 178 -4.22 -32.25 3.31
CA SER A 178 -5.09 -32.63 4.44
C SER A 178 -4.81 -34.05 4.98
N SER A 179 -4.30 -34.94 4.13
CA SER A 179 -4.01 -36.35 4.46
C SER A 179 -2.56 -36.60 4.86
N ARG A 180 -1.73 -35.54 4.93
CA ARG A 180 -0.28 -35.64 5.17
C ARG A 180 0.14 -34.91 6.43
N GLU A 181 1.26 -35.33 7.02
CA GLU A 181 1.83 -34.71 8.20
C GLU A 181 3.10 -33.93 7.85
N GLY A 182 3.19 -32.71 8.35
CA GLY A 182 4.33 -31.81 8.17
C GLY A 182 4.01 -30.43 8.71
N GLU A 183 5.03 -29.58 8.82
CA GLU A 183 4.88 -28.22 9.36
C GLU A 183 3.96 -27.38 8.45
N VAL A 184 4.22 -27.36 7.14
CA VAL A 184 3.41 -26.59 6.17
C VAL A 184 2.03 -27.22 6.00
N GLU A 185 1.92 -28.55 5.95
CA GLU A 185 0.65 -29.26 5.90
C GLU A 185 -0.21 -28.92 7.13
N GLY A 186 0.37 -28.85 8.33
CA GLY A 186 -0.31 -28.43 9.55
C GLY A 186 -0.85 -26.99 9.47
N ILE A 187 -0.04 -26.06 8.94
CA ILE A 187 -0.46 -24.67 8.70
C ILE A 187 -1.64 -24.62 7.73
N LEU A 188 -1.56 -25.33 6.60
CA LEU A 188 -2.62 -25.37 5.60
C LEU A 188 -3.90 -26.03 6.14
N LYS A 189 -3.80 -27.05 7.00
CA LYS A 189 -4.94 -27.65 7.69
C LYS A 189 -5.63 -26.66 8.63
N ASP A 190 -4.88 -25.94 9.49
CA ASP A 190 -5.46 -24.91 10.37
C ASP A 190 -6.16 -23.80 9.58
N ILE A 191 -5.58 -23.39 8.44
CA ILE A 191 -6.21 -22.41 7.54
C ILE A 191 -7.49 -22.99 6.92
N ALA A 192 -7.46 -24.22 6.41
CA ALA A 192 -8.61 -24.87 5.80
C ALA A 192 -9.77 -25.07 6.80
N GLU A 193 -9.46 -25.48 8.04
CA GLU A 193 -10.46 -25.59 9.12
C GLU A 193 -11.10 -24.24 9.45
N ARG A 194 -10.30 -23.17 9.52
CA ARG A 194 -10.80 -21.81 9.74
C ARG A 194 -11.63 -21.29 8.59
N ALA A 195 -11.21 -21.57 7.35
CA ALA A 195 -11.90 -21.15 6.13
C ALA A 195 -13.13 -22.02 5.81
N GLY A 196 -13.23 -23.23 6.36
CA GLY A 196 -14.38 -24.13 6.21
C GLY A 196 -15.38 -24.07 7.37
N GLY A 197 -15.03 -23.44 8.49
CA GLY A 197 -15.90 -23.29 9.65
C GLY A 197 -16.91 -22.13 9.54
N LYS A 198 -17.90 -22.09 10.44
CA LYS A 198 -18.85 -20.95 10.60
C LYS A 198 -18.20 -19.71 11.25
N GLY A 199 -16.88 -19.72 11.41
CA GLY A 199 -16.12 -18.59 11.96
C GLY A 199 -15.92 -17.49 10.93
N SER A 200 -15.51 -16.31 11.39
CA SER A 200 -15.16 -15.21 10.49
C SER A 200 -13.72 -15.37 9.99
N PHE A 201 -13.54 -16.04 8.85
CA PHE A 201 -12.27 -16.03 8.13
C PHE A 201 -12.10 -14.70 7.38
N SER A 202 -10.93 -14.06 7.52
CA SER A 202 -10.65 -12.79 6.85
C SER A 202 -9.95 -13.03 5.52
N TYR A 203 -10.73 -13.27 4.48
CA TYR A 203 -10.17 -13.32 3.13
C TYR A 203 -9.57 -11.96 2.73
N SER A 204 -8.44 -12.01 2.03
CA SER A 204 -7.78 -10.84 1.48
C SER A 204 -7.16 -11.18 0.13
N ARG A 205 -6.93 -10.15 -0.70
CA ARG A 205 -6.24 -10.32 -1.99
C ARG A 205 -4.86 -10.94 -1.82
N PHE A 206 -4.12 -10.59 -0.76
CA PHE A 206 -2.82 -11.18 -0.48
C PHE A 206 -2.92 -12.67 -0.14
N PHE A 207 -3.96 -13.10 0.59
CA PHE A 207 -4.20 -14.52 0.81
C PHE A 207 -4.40 -15.27 -0.52
N ALA A 208 -5.23 -14.73 -1.41
CA ALA A 208 -5.45 -15.30 -2.74
C ALA A 208 -4.15 -15.42 -3.54
N ILE A 209 -3.36 -14.35 -3.59
CA ILE A 209 -2.07 -14.32 -4.29
C ILE A 209 -1.11 -15.35 -3.68
N GLY A 210 -1.09 -15.51 -2.36
CA GLY A 210 -0.27 -16.54 -1.71
C GLY A 210 -0.69 -17.96 -2.13
N LEU A 211 -1.99 -18.23 -2.19
CA LEU A 211 -2.50 -19.51 -2.67
C LEU A 211 -2.15 -19.78 -4.13
N PHE A 212 -2.31 -18.77 -4.99
CA PHE A 212 -1.89 -18.85 -6.39
C PHE A 212 -0.38 -19.05 -6.52
N ARG A 213 0.42 -18.41 -5.67
CA ARG A 213 1.87 -18.59 -5.64
C ARG A 213 2.28 -20.01 -5.28
N LEU A 214 1.59 -20.65 -4.32
CA LEU A 214 1.79 -22.07 -4.01
C LEU A 214 1.49 -22.96 -5.22
N LEU A 215 0.37 -22.70 -5.91
CA LEU A 215 -0.03 -23.45 -7.11
C LEU A 215 0.95 -23.26 -8.26
N GLU A 216 1.41 -22.02 -8.48
CA GLU A 216 2.40 -21.68 -9.50
C GLU A 216 3.71 -22.45 -9.26
N LEU A 217 4.24 -22.42 -8.04
CA LEU A 217 5.50 -23.10 -7.70
C LEU A 217 5.42 -24.63 -7.81
N ALA A 218 4.23 -25.21 -7.64
CA ALA A 218 3.98 -26.64 -7.81
C ALA A 218 3.62 -27.02 -9.27
N ASN A 219 3.67 -26.08 -10.22
CA ASN A 219 3.20 -26.25 -11.60
C ASN A 219 1.77 -26.80 -11.68
N ALA A 220 0.90 -26.33 -10.77
CA ALA A 220 -0.44 -26.85 -10.53
C ALA A 220 -1.53 -25.80 -10.85
N THR A 221 -1.33 -24.97 -11.86
CA THR A 221 -2.21 -23.85 -12.23
C THR A 221 -3.42 -24.25 -13.09
N GLU A 222 -3.69 -25.55 -13.23
CA GLU A 222 -4.85 -26.06 -13.98
C GLU A 222 -6.17 -25.71 -13.25
N PRO A 223 -7.24 -25.33 -13.98
CA PRO A 223 -8.48 -24.87 -13.37
C PRO A 223 -9.14 -25.93 -12.48
N THR A 224 -8.99 -27.21 -12.82
CA THR A 224 -9.52 -28.34 -12.03
C THR A 224 -8.88 -28.49 -10.65
N ILE A 225 -7.62 -28.05 -10.50
CA ILE A 225 -6.90 -28.07 -9.22
C ILE A 225 -7.38 -26.92 -8.36
N LEU A 226 -7.57 -25.74 -8.95
CA LEU A 226 -8.12 -24.58 -8.26
C LEU A 226 -9.53 -24.85 -7.72
N GLU A 227 -10.39 -25.52 -8.48
CA GLU A 227 -11.72 -25.95 -8.02
C GLU A 227 -11.63 -26.88 -6.80
N LYS A 228 -10.68 -27.84 -6.81
CA LYS A 228 -10.47 -28.73 -5.66
C LYS A 228 -9.99 -27.97 -4.43
N VAL A 229 -9.04 -27.05 -4.59
CA VAL A 229 -8.58 -26.18 -3.49
C VAL A 229 -9.71 -25.29 -2.97
N GLY A 230 -10.52 -24.71 -3.86
CA GLY A 230 -11.71 -23.94 -3.49
C GLY A 230 -12.75 -24.78 -2.74
N SER A 231 -12.93 -26.06 -3.13
CA SER A 231 -13.83 -26.98 -2.43
C SER A 231 -13.39 -27.29 -0.99
N LEU A 232 -12.09 -27.22 -0.71
CA LEU A 232 -11.53 -27.39 0.64
C LEU A 232 -11.71 -26.12 1.50
N MET A 233 -11.99 -24.97 0.88
CA MET A 233 -12.18 -23.68 1.54
C MET A 233 -13.46 -22.97 1.05
N PRO A 234 -14.65 -23.54 1.33
CA PRO A 234 -15.91 -23.13 0.68
C PRO A 234 -16.39 -21.72 1.03
N TYR A 235 -15.86 -21.09 2.08
CA TYR A 235 -16.18 -19.71 2.45
C TYR A 235 -15.17 -18.67 1.93
N ILE A 236 -14.29 -19.07 1.01
CA ILE A 236 -13.41 -18.17 0.27
C ILE A 236 -14.08 -17.85 -1.06
N GLU A 237 -14.58 -16.62 -1.21
CA GLU A 237 -14.95 -16.07 -2.52
C GLU A 237 -13.65 -15.78 -3.30
N LEU A 238 -13.21 -16.75 -4.12
CA LEU A 238 -12.13 -16.58 -5.10
C LEU A 238 -12.58 -15.72 -6.28
#